data_AF-A0A9P7MPY2-F1
#
_entry.id   AF-A0A9P7MPY2-F1
#
_cell.length_a   1.000
_cell.length_b   1.000
_cell.length_c   1.000
_cell.angle_alpha   90.00
_cell.angle_beta   90.00
_cell.angle_gamma   90.00
#
_symmetry.space_group_name_H-M   'P 1'
#
loop_
_entity.id
_entity.type
_entity.pdbx_description
1 polymer ?
#
loop_
_entity_poly.entity_id
_entity_poly.type
_entity_poly.pdbx_seq_one_letter_code
_entity_poly.pdbx_strand_id
1 'polypeptide(L)'
;MQIIQRVALGSMSLVHFFGSTHAQATTVKPVAYQVQKPPLDTDWTYRLGTNPWPEHPRPQLHREHWLNLNGIWTYDRAGVAGNPLDPPQAEALSREVMIPSCIESGLSGIQDLDSTAMWFVRHFKVPDIWKKQNVLLHFEAVDYEATVFMNNVRVGHNVGGYFRFTVDITRNVLWGQDNKFLWDVHQAIDQMNQTYEIKADLESYNYRAGVLFRELTEQVERYACSGAVWTQTTDVEGEVNGLYTYDRRVLRPNVDQWKRDIDGLYKAAQKRGGFRG
;
A
#
# COMPACT_ATOMS: atom_id res chain seq x y z
N MET A 1 41.12 65.21 -37.60
CA MET A 1 41.73 63.89 -37.88
C MET A 1 42.30 63.36 -36.58
N GLN A 2 42.10 62.06 -36.34
CA GLN A 2 42.43 61.25 -35.16
C GLN A 2 41.47 61.22 -33.96
N ILE A 3 40.90 60.01 -33.85
CA ILE A 3 40.05 59.39 -32.86
C ILE A 3 40.92 58.91 -31.69
N ILE A 4 40.45 59.07 -30.45
CA ILE A 4 40.84 58.21 -29.32
C ILE A 4 39.56 57.79 -28.59
N GLN A 5 39.30 56.48 -28.60
CA GLN A 5 38.21 55.80 -27.88
C GLN A 5 38.45 55.82 -26.36
N ARG A 6 37.40 56.05 -25.58
CA ARG A 6 37.30 55.60 -24.18
C ARG A 6 36.17 54.59 -24.07
N VAL A 7 36.53 53.40 -23.60
CA VAL A 7 35.63 52.30 -23.25
C VAL A 7 34.98 52.63 -21.91
N ALA A 8 33.65 52.56 -21.83
CA ALA A 8 32.89 52.55 -20.58
C ALA A 8 32.10 51.23 -20.53
N LEU A 9 32.46 50.35 -19.58
CA LEU A 9 31.69 49.16 -19.25
C LEU A 9 30.43 49.58 -18.47
N GLY A 10 29.26 49.48 -19.11
CA GLY A 10 27.96 49.58 -18.46
C GLY A 10 27.47 48.19 -18.05
N SER A 11 27.29 47.99 -16.75
CA SER A 11 26.68 46.78 -16.18
C SER A 11 25.18 46.71 -16.50
N MET A 12 24.75 45.65 -17.20
CA MET A 12 23.33 45.32 -17.40
C MET A 12 22.88 44.44 -16.23
N SER A 13 22.00 44.96 -15.37
CA SER A 13 21.28 44.15 -14.39
C SER A 13 20.00 43.60 -15.03
N LEU A 14 19.94 42.29 -15.28
CA LEU A 14 18.73 41.60 -15.72
C LEU A 14 17.81 41.38 -14.51
N VAL A 15 16.74 42.18 -14.39
CA VAL A 15 15.68 41.93 -13.41
C VAL A 15 14.80 40.79 -13.94
N HIS A 16 14.96 39.59 -13.39
CA HIS A 16 14.03 38.48 -13.64
C HIS A 16 12.76 38.70 -12.81
N PHE A 17 11.67 39.08 -13.47
CA PHE A 17 10.33 39.01 -12.91
C PHE A 17 9.91 37.53 -12.85
N PHE A 18 10.04 36.91 -11.67
CA PHE A 18 9.36 35.63 -11.40
C PHE A 18 7.88 35.92 -11.16
N GLY A 19 7.09 35.88 -12.23
CA GLY A 19 5.63 35.80 -12.12
C GLY A 19 5.24 34.40 -11.67
N SER A 20 5.01 34.22 -10.37
CA SER A 20 4.41 32.99 -9.83
C SER A 20 2.92 32.97 -10.16
N THR A 21 2.57 32.36 -11.29
CA THR A 21 1.18 31.95 -11.60
C THR A 21 0.78 30.87 -10.60
N HIS A 22 0.08 31.27 -9.53
CA HIS A 22 -0.65 30.33 -8.70
C HIS A 22 -1.89 29.92 -9.49
N ALA A 23 -1.87 28.73 -10.11
CA ALA A 23 -3.06 28.12 -10.66
C ALA A 23 -4.11 28.03 -9.53
N GLN A 24 -5.30 28.60 -9.75
CA GLN A 24 -6.42 28.45 -8.82
C GLN A 24 -6.78 26.98 -8.71
N ALA A 25 -6.61 26.41 -7.51
CA ALA A 25 -6.97 25.03 -7.21
C ALA A 25 -8.46 24.81 -7.50
N THR A 26 -8.77 23.88 -8.39
CA THR A 26 -10.14 23.45 -8.64
C THR A 26 -10.54 22.53 -7.50
N THR A 27 -11.42 22.99 -6.61
CA THR A 27 -11.93 22.16 -5.52
C THR A 27 -12.91 21.15 -6.09
N VAL A 28 -12.56 19.87 -6.05
CA VAL A 28 -13.43 18.77 -6.49
C VAL A 28 -14.20 18.29 -5.26
N LYS A 29 -15.54 18.25 -5.34
CA LYS A 29 -16.32 17.57 -4.31
C LYS A 29 -16.15 16.06 -4.49
N PRO A 30 -15.61 15.31 -3.51
CA PRO A 30 -15.39 13.88 -3.67
C PRO A 30 -16.70 13.11 -3.87
N VAL A 31 -16.64 12.04 -4.66
CA VAL A 31 -17.69 11.02 -4.70
C VAL A 31 -17.77 10.35 -3.35
N ALA A 32 -18.92 10.47 -2.69
CA ALA A 32 -19.13 9.98 -1.35
C ALA A 32 -18.95 8.46 -1.24
N TYR A 33 -18.46 8.00 -0.10
CA TYR A 33 -18.22 6.60 0.17
C TYR A 33 -19.53 5.80 0.12
N GLN A 34 -19.46 4.67 -0.58
CA GLN A 34 -20.47 3.62 -0.52
C GLN A 34 -19.78 2.28 -0.63
N VAL A 35 -20.15 1.33 0.24
CA VAL A 35 -19.68 -0.05 0.13
C VAL A 35 -20.03 -0.61 -1.24
N GLN A 36 -19.04 -1.13 -1.95
CA GLN A 36 -19.27 -1.81 -3.22
C GLN A 36 -19.74 -3.23 -2.96
N LYS A 37 -20.49 -3.81 -3.89
CA LYS A 37 -20.94 -5.20 -3.79
C LYS A 37 -19.85 -6.14 -4.34
N PRO A 38 -19.09 -6.85 -3.50
CA PRO A 38 -18.15 -7.85 -3.98
C PRO A 38 -18.91 -9.08 -4.53
N PRO A 39 -18.24 -9.93 -5.34
CA PRO A 39 -18.83 -11.19 -5.81
C PRO A 39 -19.18 -12.17 -4.67
N LEU A 40 -18.55 -12.04 -3.51
CA LEU A 40 -18.89 -12.77 -2.29
C LEU A 40 -19.00 -11.76 -1.13
N ASP A 41 -20.19 -11.66 -0.55
CA ASP A 41 -20.48 -10.83 0.61
C ASP A 41 -21.05 -11.68 1.77
N THR A 42 -21.15 -11.06 2.94
CA THR A 42 -21.88 -11.60 4.07
C THR A 42 -22.75 -10.49 4.65
N ASP A 43 -23.71 -10.83 5.51
CA ASP A 43 -24.50 -9.84 6.25
C ASP A 43 -23.63 -8.84 7.04
N TRP A 44 -22.42 -9.25 7.44
CA TRP A 44 -21.47 -8.40 8.16
C TRP A 44 -20.87 -7.30 7.29
N THR A 45 -20.70 -7.56 5.98
CA THR A 45 -20.14 -6.60 5.02
C THR A 45 -20.89 -5.27 5.06
N TYR A 46 -22.21 -5.33 5.18
CA TYR A 46 -23.07 -4.14 5.17
C TYR A 46 -23.34 -3.55 6.57
N ARG A 47 -22.91 -4.24 7.65
CA ARG A 47 -23.12 -3.81 9.05
C ARG A 47 -21.92 -3.10 9.66
N LEU A 48 -20.76 -3.11 9.00
CA LEU A 48 -19.51 -2.52 9.53
C LEU A 48 -19.64 -1.01 9.83
N GLY A 49 -20.49 -0.31 9.07
CA GLY A 49 -20.65 1.14 9.20
C GLY A 49 -19.40 1.90 8.75
N THR A 50 -19.21 3.12 9.28
CA THR A 50 -18.11 4.02 8.89
C THR A 50 -17.10 4.35 9.98
N ASN A 51 -17.17 3.64 11.10
CA ASN A 51 -16.26 3.80 12.24
C ASN A 51 -15.60 2.46 12.59
N PRO A 52 -14.75 1.91 11.70
CA PRO A 52 -14.13 0.61 11.91
C PRO A 52 -13.09 0.66 13.04
N TRP A 53 -13.10 -0.37 13.88
CA TRP A 53 -12.16 -0.57 15.01
C TRP A 53 -11.97 0.70 15.87
N PRO A 54 -13.01 1.13 16.60
CA PRO A 54 -12.97 2.34 17.42
C PRO A 54 -12.10 2.19 18.68
N GLU A 55 -11.71 0.97 19.06
CA GLU A 55 -10.93 0.69 20.25
C GLU A 55 -9.44 1.04 20.07
N HIS A 56 -8.75 1.32 21.19
CA HIS A 56 -7.32 1.62 21.16
C HIS A 56 -6.53 0.40 20.64
N PRO A 57 -5.65 0.55 19.63
CA PRO A 57 -5.03 -0.57 18.91
C PRO A 57 -4.10 -1.42 19.80
N ARG A 58 -3.62 -0.86 20.91
CA ARG A 58 -2.80 -1.59 21.90
C ARG A 58 -3.41 -1.47 23.29
N PRO A 59 -4.38 -2.31 23.67
CA PRO A 59 -5.06 -2.20 24.97
C PRO A 59 -4.10 -2.27 26.16
N GLN A 60 -3.02 -3.05 26.07
CA GLN A 60 -1.99 -3.15 27.12
C GLN A 60 -1.11 -1.90 27.24
N LEU A 61 -1.01 -1.09 26.17
CA LEU A 61 -0.24 0.16 26.11
C LEU A 61 -1.18 1.36 25.94
N HIS A 62 -2.40 1.25 26.47
CA HIS A 62 -3.43 2.26 26.32
C HIS A 62 -2.96 3.61 26.87
N ARG A 63 -3.21 4.68 26.10
CA ARG A 63 -3.00 6.06 26.53
C ARG A 63 -4.36 6.74 26.65
N GLU A 64 -4.58 7.50 27.73
CA GLU A 64 -5.81 8.30 27.88
C GLU A 64 -6.01 9.31 26.75
N HIS A 65 -4.92 9.87 26.26
CA HIS A 65 -4.91 10.90 25.23
C HIS A 65 -4.50 10.30 23.89
N TRP A 66 -5.50 9.92 23.10
CA TRP A 66 -5.32 9.41 21.75
C TRP A 66 -6.48 9.83 20.86
N LEU A 67 -6.29 9.74 19.54
CA LEU A 67 -7.31 10.04 18.54
C LEU A 67 -7.27 8.93 17.50
N ASN A 68 -8.44 8.35 17.23
CA ASN A 68 -8.59 7.40 16.14
C ASN A 68 -8.78 8.17 14.82
N LEU A 69 -7.99 7.81 13.80
CA LEU A 69 -8.10 8.39 12.46
C LEU A 69 -8.78 7.45 11.46
N ASN A 70 -9.26 6.28 11.90
CA ASN A 70 -10.07 5.38 11.08
C ASN A 70 -11.37 6.05 10.60
N GLY A 71 -11.92 5.53 9.52
CA GLY A 71 -13.16 5.99 8.89
C GLY A 71 -12.91 6.47 7.47
N ILE A 72 -13.69 7.48 7.06
CA ILE A 72 -13.70 7.97 5.68
C ILE A 72 -12.60 8.97 5.41
N TRP A 73 -11.82 8.70 4.37
CA TRP A 73 -10.73 9.53 3.85
C TRP A 73 -11.03 9.90 2.40
N THR A 74 -10.31 10.85 1.84
CA THR A 74 -10.33 11.09 0.39
C THR A 74 -9.18 10.39 -0.30
N TYR A 75 -9.38 9.99 -1.55
CA TYR A 75 -8.52 9.10 -2.30
C TYR A 75 -8.54 9.45 -3.78
N ASP A 76 -7.39 9.27 -4.43
CA ASP A 76 -7.28 9.04 -5.87
C ASP A 76 -6.09 8.12 -6.14
N ARG A 77 -6.18 7.44 -7.28
CA ARG A 77 -5.04 6.76 -7.86
C ARG A 77 -3.98 7.79 -8.27
N ALA A 78 -2.74 7.58 -7.83
CA ALA A 78 -1.62 8.28 -8.40
C ALA A 78 -1.35 7.66 -9.79
N GLY A 79 -1.40 8.46 -10.84
CA GLY A 79 -0.96 7.99 -12.16
C GLY A 79 0.51 7.53 -12.11
N VAL A 80 0.96 6.78 -13.12
CA VAL A 80 2.35 6.26 -13.24
C VAL A 80 3.43 7.36 -13.15
N ALA A 81 3.04 8.64 -13.29
CA ALA A 81 3.92 9.81 -13.26
C ALA A 81 3.78 10.69 -11.99
N GLY A 82 3.08 10.25 -10.94
CA GLY A 82 3.03 10.99 -9.69
C GLY A 82 4.43 11.10 -9.09
N ASN A 83 4.98 12.31 -8.96
CA ASN A 83 6.25 12.50 -8.29
C ASN A 83 6.04 12.28 -6.77
N PRO A 84 6.73 11.31 -6.14
CA PRO A 84 6.70 11.07 -4.69
C PRO A 84 6.91 12.30 -3.82
N LEU A 85 7.60 13.29 -4.38
CA LEU A 85 8.04 14.50 -3.70
C LEU A 85 7.09 15.68 -3.94
N ASP A 86 6.14 15.55 -4.86
CA ASP A 86 5.21 16.62 -5.21
C ASP A 86 3.76 16.18 -4.92
N PRO A 87 3.30 16.35 -3.67
CA PRO A 87 1.96 15.97 -3.28
C PRO A 87 0.88 16.77 -4.04
N PRO A 88 -0.21 16.13 -4.51
CA PRO A 88 -1.34 16.87 -5.05
C PRO A 88 -1.93 17.81 -4.01
N GLN A 89 -2.63 18.85 -4.49
CA GLN A 89 -3.49 19.62 -3.60
C GLN A 89 -4.55 18.67 -3.02
N ALA A 90 -4.82 18.79 -1.73
CA ALA A 90 -5.61 17.80 -1.01
C ALA A 90 -7.08 17.84 -1.38
N GLU A 91 -7.54 19.03 -1.76
CA GLU A 91 -8.87 19.32 -2.23
C GLU A 91 -9.09 18.85 -3.68
N ALA A 92 -8.07 18.27 -4.32
CA ALA A 92 -8.15 17.71 -5.66
C ALA A 92 -8.62 16.23 -5.67
N LEU A 93 -8.61 15.54 -4.53
CA LEU A 93 -8.93 14.11 -4.44
C LEU A 93 -10.42 13.86 -4.69
N SER A 94 -10.72 13.03 -5.69
CA SER A 94 -12.06 12.96 -6.28
C SER A 94 -12.99 11.91 -5.69
N ARG A 95 -12.50 11.02 -4.82
CA ARG A 95 -13.28 9.91 -4.23
C ARG A 95 -13.09 9.80 -2.73
N GLU A 96 -14.07 9.24 -2.04
CA GLU A 96 -13.92 8.81 -0.65
C GLU A 96 -13.60 7.32 -0.55
N VAL A 97 -12.84 6.94 0.49
CA VAL A 97 -12.41 5.57 0.78
C VAL A 97 -12.53 5.25 2.27
N MET A 98 -12.84 4.00 2.60
CA MET A 98 -12.82 3.50 3.98
C MET A 98 -11.41 3.09 4.41
N ILE A 99 -10.90 3.64 5.51
CA ILE A 99 -9.65 3.20 6.14
C ILE A 99 -9.94 2.69 7.55
N PRO A 100 -9.45 1.49 7.94
CA PRO A 100 -8.63 0.59 7.15
C PRO A 100 -9.46 -0.28 6.19
N SER A 101 -8.90 -0.55 5.01
CA SER A 101 -9.35 -1.59 4.08
C SER A 101 -8.30 -1.80 2.98
N CYS A 102 -8.29 -2.96 2.33
CA CYS A 102 -7.60 -3.16 1.05
C CYS A 102 -8.42 -2.46 -0.05
N ILE A 103 -7.77 -1.74 -0.97
CA ILE A 103 -8.46 -0.93 -2.00
C ILE A 103 -9.28 -1.78 -2.96
N GLU A 104 -8.80 -2.98 -3.22
CA GLU A 104 -9.41 -4.03 -4.04
C GLU A 104 -10.73 -4.54 -3.44
N SER A 105 -10.91 -4.39 -2.12
CA SER A 105 -12.10 -4.90 -1.43
C SER A 105 -13.33 -4.03 -1.69
N GLY A 106 -14.51 -4.62 -1.64
CA GLY A 106 -15.76 -3.84 -1.70
C GLY A 106 -15.95 -2.90 -0.49
N LEU A 107 -15.36 -3.25 0.66
CA LEU A 107 -15.42 -2.47 1.90
C LEU A 107 -14.71 -1.11 1.77
N SER A 108 -13.68 -1.00 0.92
CA SER A 108 -12.99 0.26 0.66
C SER A 108 -13.91 1.30 0.00
N GLY A 109 -14.97 0.85 -0.67
CA GLY A 109 -15.80 1.68 -1.53
C GLY A 109 -15.18 1.96 -2.90
N ILE A 110 -13.96 1.46 -3.14
CA ILE A 110 -13.19 1.67 -4.36
C ILE A 110 -13.26 0.45 -5.29
N GLN A 111 -12.94 -0.74 -4.77
CA GLN A 111 -12.89 -2.02 -5.46
C GLN A 111 -12.08 -2.01 -6.78
N ASP A 112 -10.93 -1.34 -6.78
CA ASP A 112 -10.00 -1.29 -7.92
C ASP A 112 -8.88 -2.33 -7.73
N LEU A 113 -8.65 -3.17 -8.74
CA LEU A 113 -7.68 -4.27 -8.71
C LEU A 113 -6.29 -3.87 -9.21
N ASP A 114 -6.19 -2.78 -9.96
CA ASP A 114 -4.97 -2.49 -10.71
C ASP A 114 -4.17 -1.34 -10.09
N SER A 115 -4.59 -0.80 -8.94
CA SER A 115 -4.02 0.40 -8.34
C SER A 115 -2.66 0.15 -7.71
N THR A 116 -1.60 0.62 -8.36
CA THR A 116 -0.22 0.46 -7.89
C THR A 116 0.33 1.66 -7.14
N ALA A 117 -0.29 2.83 -7.31
CA ALA A 117 0.10 4.04 -6.60
C ALA A 117 -1.14 4.87 -6.27
N MET A 118 -1.15 5.51 -5.11
CA MET A 118 -2.35 6.13 -4.57
C MET A 118 -2.06 7.22 -3.55
N TRP A 119 -2.93 8.23 -3.54
CA TRP A 119 -2.93 9.32 -2.58
C TRP A 119 -4.13 9.20 -1.66
N PHE A 120 -3.90 9.45 -0.37
CA PHE A 120 -4.92 9.50 0.66
C PHE A 120 -4.84 10.79 1.45
N VAL A 121 -5.99 11.43 1.72
CA VAL A 121 -6.06 12.60 2.61
C VAL A 121 -7.04 12.39 3.74
N ARG A 122 -6.62 12.85 4.93
CA ARG A 122 -7.48 13.03 6.09
C ARG A 122 -7.28 14.39 6.72
N HIS A 123 -8.40 15.02 7.03
CA HIS A 123 -8.46 16.23 7.83
C HIS A 123 -8.83 15.88 9.28
N PHE A 124 -8.13 16.47 10.26
CA PHE A 124 -8.36 16.20 11.67
C PHE A 124 -7.90 17.36 12.56
N LYS A 125 -8.44 17.44 13.78
CA LYS A 125 -8.03 18.45 14.78
C LYS A 125 -7.31 17.78 15.93
N VAL A 126 -6.13 18.29 16.25
CA VAL A 126 -5.38 17.86 17.44
C VAL A 126 -5.93 18.60 18.66
N PRO A 127 -6.36 17.88 19.72
CA PRO A 127 -6.84 18.51 20.94
C PRO A 127 -5.78 19.40 21.60
N ASP A 128 -6.19 20.59 22.03
CA ASP A 128 -5.30 21.57 22.68
C ASP A 128 -4.65 21.07 23.97
N ILE A 129 -5.26 20.07 24.63
CA ILE A 129 -4.70 19.42 25.82
C ILE A 129 -3.38 18.69 25.53
N TRP A 130 -3.08 18.37 24.27
CA TRP A 130 -1.81 17.75 23.87
C TRP A 130 -0.68 18.76 23.68
N LYS A 131 -0.93 20.07 23.82
CA LYS A 131 0.11 21.11 23.72
C LYS A 131 1.24 20.79 24.71
N LYS A 132 2.49 20.96 24.25
CA LYS A 132 3.73 20.63 24.98
C LYS A 132 4.00 19.13 25.18
N GLN A 133 3.20 18.24 24.58
CA GLN A 133 3.50 16.81 24.48
C GLN A 133 4.03 16.50 23.08
N ASN A 134 4.63 15.31 22.93
CA ASN A 134 4.94 14.78 21.60
C ASN A 134 3.66 14.23 20.98
N VAL A 135 3.39 14.65 19.74
CA VAL A 135 2.27 14.14 18.94
C VAL A 135 2.82 13.16 17.93
N LEU A 136 2.49 11.88 18.11
CA LEU A 136 2.95 10.79 17.28
C LEU A 136 1.81 10.26 16.43
N LEU A 137 2.07 10.06 15.15
CA LEU A 137 1.18 9.38 14.23
C LEU A 137 1.63 7.92 14.10
N HIS A 138 0.72 6.99 14.42
CA HIS A 138 1.00 5.56 14.42
C HIS A 138 0.28 4.87 13.27
N PHE A 139 1.02 4.04 12.53
CA PHE A 139 0.49 3.17 11.49
C PHE A 139 0.68 1.72 11.95
N GLU A 140 -0.40 0.93 11.88
CA GLU A 140 -0.33 -0.48 12.24
C GLU A 140 0.25 -1.32 11.08
N ALA A 141 -0.10 -0.97 9.85
CA ALA A 141 0.38 -1.59 8.62
C ALA A 141 0.03 -0.67 7.45
N VAL A 142 0.92 -0.61 6.46
CA VAL A 142 0.72 0.11 5.21
C VAL A 142 1.50 -0.63 4.14
N ASP A 143 0.79 -1.21 3.17
CA ASP A 143 1.42 -1.91 2.07
C ASP A 143 1.62 -1.02 0.83
N TYR A 144 2.80 -0.95 0.21
CA TYR A 144 4.12 -1.43 0.68
C TYR A 144 5.05 -0.29 1.09
N GLU A 145 5.12 0.76 0.28
CA GLU A 145 6.02 1.90 0.50
C GLU A 145 5.20 3.17 0.70
N ALA A 146 5.40 3.82 1.85
CA ALA A 146 4.59 4.95 2.32
C ALA A 146 5.42 6.22 2.43
N THR A 147 4.93 7.34 1.90
CA THR A 147 5.45 8.68 2.23
C THR A 147 4.38 9.50 2.94
N VAL A 148 4.74 10.06 4.09
CA VAL A 148 3.82 10.71 5.03
C VAL A 148 4.06 12.22 5.02
N PHE A 149 3.00 12.98 4.74
CA PHE A 149 2.99 14.44 4.73
C PHE A 149 2.02 14.99 5.77
N MET A 150 2.47 16.04 6.46
CA MET A 150 1.68 16.80 7.43
C MET A 150 1.69 18.27 7.03
N ASN A 151 0.52 18.84 6.73
CA ASN A 151 0.38 20.23 6.30
C ASN A 151 1.37 20.60 5.17
N ASN A 152 1.44 19.76 4.14
CA ASN A 152 2.34 19.87 2.97
C ASN A 152 3.85 19.66 3.25
N VAL A 153 4.22 19.26 4.46
CA VAL A 153 5.62 18.95 4.80
C VAL A 153 5.79 17.44 4.94
N ARG A 154 6.77 16.87 4.22
CA ARG A 154 7.15 15.46 4.40
C ARG A 154 7.69 15.26 5.81
N VAL A 155 7.08 14.36 6.56
CA VAL A 155 7.42 14.08 7.98
C VAL A 155 7.92 12.66 8.20
N GLY A 156 7.65 11.73 7.27
CA GLY A 156 8.07 10.34 7.44
C GLY A 156 8.04 9.54 6.15
N HIS A 157 8.61 8.34 6.23
CA HIS A 157 8.66 7.37 5.16
C HIS A 157 8.83 5.97 5.75
N ASN A 158 8.21 4.96 5.12
CA ASN A 158 8.32 3.57 5.53
C ASN A 158 8.28 2.63 4.31
N VAL A 159 9.01 1.52 4.40
CA VAL A 159 8.97 0.43 3.43
C VAL A 159 8.67 -0.86 4.19
N GLY A 160 7.61 -1.58 3.81
CA GLY A 160 7.17 -2.80 4.47
C GLY A 160 5.67 -2.79 4.84
N GLY A 161 4.91 -3.72 4.25
CA GLY A 161 3.45 -3.83 4.39
C GLY A 161 2.90 -4.31 5.73
N TYR A 162 3.71 -5.07 6.47
CA TYR A 162 3.22 -5.88 7.58
C TYR A 162 3.78 -5.45 8.94
N PHE A 163 4.47 -4.30 8.99
CA PHE A 163 5.09 -3.80 10.21
C PHE A 163 4.57 -2.40 10.55
N ARG A 164 4.47 -2.18 11.86
CA ARG A 164 4.09 -0.89 12.42
C ARG A 164 5.21 0.11 12.24
N PHE A 165 4.87 1.36 11.94
CA PHE A 165 5.81 2.47 12.01
C PHE A 165 5.17 3.69 12.66
N THR A 166 5.99 4.66 13.04
CA THR A 166 5.55 5.84 13.78
C THR A 166 6.29 7.06 13.28
N VAL A 167 5.56 8.16 13.13
CA VAL A 167 6.11 9.45 12.69
C VAL A 167 5.82 10.49 13.76
N ASP A 168 6.83 11.25 14.16
CA ASP A 168 6.67 12.40 15.06
C ASP A 168 6.22 13.61 14.24
N ILE A 169 5.01 14.10 14.51
CA ILE A 169 4.42 15.26 13.82
C ILE A 169 4.37 16.51 14.69
N THR A 170 5.00 16.50 15.87
CA THR A 170 4.87 17.54 16.91
C THR A 170 5.15 18.95 16.37
N ARG A 171 6.13 19.09 15.47
CA ARG A 171 6.54 20.39 14.90
C ARG A 171 5.67 20.85 13.72
N ASN A 172 4.83 19.98 13.20
CA ASN A 172 4.05 20.20 11.99
C ASN A 172 2.55 20.37 12.28
N VAL A 173 2.11 20.16 13.52
CA VAL A 173 0.72 20.37 13.95
C VAL A 173 0.38 21.86 14.01
N LEU A 174 -0.71 22.23 13.33
CA LEU A 174 -1.41 23.50 13.49
C LEU A 174 -2.43 23.36 14.63
N TRP A 175 -2.10 23.87 15.80
CA TRP A 175 -2.90 23.74 17.02
C TRP A 175 -4.24 24.47 16.94
N GLY A 176 -5.31 23.83 17.40
CA GLY A 176 -6.69 24.36 17.35
C GLY A 176 -7.26 24.50 15.94
N GLN A 177 -6.50 24.14 14.92
CA GLN A 177 -6.87 24.22 13.51
C GLN A 177 -7.07 22.83 12.92
N ASP A 178 -7.67 22.82 11.74
CA ASP A 178 -7.74 21.62 10.94
C ASP A 178 -6.36 21.31 10.36
N ASN A 179 -5.92 20.09 10.59
CA ASN A 179 -4.65 19.58 10.12
C ASN A 179 -4.90 18.64 8.98
N LYS A 180 -4.02 18.71 7.98
CA LYS A 180 -4.05 17.83 6.84
C LYS A 180 -2.97 16.76 6.98
N PHE A 181 -3.42 15.53 6.87
CA PHE A 181 -2.61 14.37 6.61
C PHE A 181 -2.73 13.96 5.15
N LEU A 182 -1.61 13.77 4.47
CA LEU A 182 -1.56 13.24 3.11
C LEU A 182 -0.55 12.08 3.08
N TRP A 183 -0.94 11.01 2.41
CA TRP A 183 -0.14 9.80 2.32
C TRP A 183 -0.08 9.31 0.88
N ASP A 184 1.13 9.08 0.40
CA ASP A 184 1.43 8.45 -0.88
C ASP A 184 1.83 6.99 -0.68
N VAL A 185 1.32 6.13 -1.56
CA VAL A 185 1.75 4.74 -1.66
C VAL A 185 2.44 4.54 -2.99
N HIS A 186 3.71 4.11 -2.94
CA HIS A 186 4.47 3.75 -4.12
C HIS A 186 4.26 2.30 -4.53
N GLN A 187 4.58 2.04 -5.81
CA GLN A 187 4.44 0.76 -6.48
C GLN A 187 5.08 -0.39 -5.69
N ALA A 188 4.23 -1.28 -5.18
CA ALA A 188 4.63 -2.49 -4.48
C ALA A 188 5.21 -3.55 -5.44
N ILE A 189 4.76 -3.59 -6.70
CA ILE A 189 5.02 -4.71 -7.62
C ILE A 189 6.51 -4.95 -7.92
N ASP A 190 7.32 -3.89 -8.06
CA ASP A 190 8.71 -4.05 -8.49
C ASP A 190 9.66 -4.44 -7.34
N GLN A 191 9.28 -4.15 -6.09
CA GLN A 191 10.09 -4.44 -4.90
C GLN A 191 9.61 -5.67 -4.10
N MET A 192 8.38 -6.16 -4.37
CA MET A 192 7.79 -7.32 -3.68
C MET A 192 8.55 -8.65 -3.85
N ASN A 193 9.50 -8.75 -4.79
CA ASN A 193 10.41 -9.90 -4.91
C ASN A 193 11.27 -10.14 -3.64
N GLN A 194 11.23 -9.27 -2.64
CA GLN A 194 11.91 -9.45 -1.35
C GLN A 194 11.04 -10.07 -0.24
N THR A 195 9.72 -10.17 -0.42
CA THR A 195 8.80 -10.72 0.61
C THR A 195 8.02 -11.94 0.09
N TYR A 196 7.47 -11.86 -1.13
CA TYR A 196 6.75 -12.95 -1.78
C TYR A 196 7.19 -13.08 -3.23
N GLU A 197 7.30 -14.31 -3.74
CA GLU A 197 7.49 -14.50 -5.17
C GLU A 197 6.16 -14.24 -5.87
N ILE A 198 6.12 -13.21 -6.74
CA ILE A 198 4.94 -12.83 -7.52
C ILE A 198 5.22 -13.13 -8.99
N LYS A 199 4.20 -13.57 -9.73
CA LYS A 199 4.27 -13.78 -11.18
C LYS A 199 3.13 -13.06 -11.86
N ALA A 200 3.46 -12.26 -12.88
CA ALA A 200 2.52 -11.42 -13.62
C ALA A 200 1.46 -12.21 -14.41
N ASP A 201 1.73 -13.47 -14.72
CA ASP A 201 0.85 -14.30 -15.53
C ASP A 201 0.78 -15.76 -15.02
N LEU A 202 -0.29 -16.46 -15.45
CA LEU A 202 -0.58 -17.83 -15.04
C LEU A 202 0.44 -18.85 -15.57
N GLU A 203 1.08 -18.59 -16.72
CA GLU A 203 2.10 -19.49 -17.28
C GLU A 203 3.35 -19.46 -16.39
N SER A 204 3.83 -18.25 -16.09
CA SER A 204 4.95 -18.01 -15.17
C SER A 204 4.68 -18.56 -13.76
N TYR A 205 3.45 -18.38 -13.25
CA TYR A 205 3.00 -18.98 -11.99
C TYR A 205 3.12 -20.51 -12.02
N ASN A 206 2.57 -21.16 -13.05
CA ASN A 206 2.54 -22.62 -13.15
C ASN A 206 3.93 -23.23 -13.42
N TYR A 207 4.75 -22.53 -14.21
CA TYR A 207 6.16 -22.89 -14.37
C TYR A 207 6.88 -22.91 -13.01
N ARG A 208 6.71 -21.84 -12.22
CA ARG A 208 7.39 -21.73 -10.93
C ARG A 208 6.87 -22.72 -9.89
N ALA A 209 5.56 -22.92 -9.80
CA ALA A 209 4.97 -23.96 -8.97
C ALA A 209 5.57 -25.34 -9.31
N GLY A 210 5.73 -25.65 -10.60
CA GLY A 210 6.40 -26.86 -11.05
C GLY A 210 7.88 -26.94 -10.64
N VAL A 211 8.62 -25.82 -10.61
CA VAL A 211 9.99 -25.79 -10.07
C VAL A 211 9.99 -26.15 -8.58
N LEU A 212 9.08 -25.58 -7.78
CA LEU A 212 8.97 -25.88 -6.34
C LEU A 212 8.67 -27.36 -6.09
N PHE A 213 7.74 -27.97 -6.84
CA PHE A 213 7.47 -29.40 -6.73
C PHE A 213 8.68 -30.27 -7.10
N ARG A 214 9.46 -29.88 -8.13
CA ARG A 214 10.70 -30.59 -8.49
C ARG A 214 11.75 -30.46 -7.40
N GLU A 215 11.96 -29.27 -6.87
CA GLU A 215 12.88 -29.04 -5.74
C GLU A 215 12.47 -29.89 -4.53
N LEU A 216 11.18 -29.92 -4.16
CA LEU A 216 10.68 -30.79 -3.09
C LEU A 216 10.89 -32.27 -3.38
N THR A 217 10.65 -32.70 -4.63
CA THR A 217 10.89 -34.09 -5.06
C THR A 217 12.35 -34.45 -4.92
N GLU A 218 13.27 -33.60 -5.40
CA GLU A 218 14.71 -33.79 -5.24
C GLU A 218 15.13 -33.80 -3.76
N GLN A 219 14.52 -32.95 -2.93
CA GLN A 219 14.74 -32.94 -1.49
C GLN A 219 14.29 -34.24 -0.82
N VAL A 220 13.21 -34.86 -1.29
CA VAL A 220 12.75 -36.17 -0.82
C VAL A 220 13.67 -37.29 -1.30
N GLU A 221 14.08 -37.27 -2.57
CA GLU A 221 14.91 -38.33 -3.18
C GLU A 221 16.36 -38.30 -2.68
N ARG A 222 16.94 -37.11 -2.51
CA ARG A 222 18.38 -36.93 -2.21
C ARG A 222 18.68 -36.66 -0.75
N TYR A 223 17.75 -36.07 0.02
CA TYR A 223 17.97 -35.60 1.39
C TYR A 223 16.86 -36.04 2.33
N ALA A 224 16.95 -35.85 3.66
CA ALA A 224 15.95 -36.26 4.68
C ALA A 224 14.71 -35.37 4.82
N CYS A 225 14.19 -34.81 3.72
CA CYS A 225 12.96 -34.03 3.79
C CYS A 225 11.79 -34.90 4.25
N SER A 226 11.28 -34.60 5.45
CA SER A 226 10.21 -35.35 6.12
C SER A 226 8.87 -34.60 6.12
N GLY A 227 8.83 -33.40 5.56
CA GLY A 227 7.62 -32.59 5.47
C GLY A 227 7.85 -31.28 4.72
N ALA A 228 6.80 -30.82 4.04
CA ALA A 228 6.71 -29.51 3.42
C ALA A 228 5.35 -28.91 3.76
N VAL A 229 5.30 -27.61 4.00
CA VAL A 229 4.05 -26.88 4.32
C VAL A 229 3.80 -25.88 3.20
N TRP A 230 2.62 -25.98 2.57
CA TRP A 230 2.15 -25.00 1.59
C TRP A 230 1.23 -24.01 2.31
N THR A 231 1.69 -22.77 2.48
CA THR A 231 1.14 -21.86 3.50
C THR A 231 -0.02 -20.97 3.04
N GLN A 232 -0.53 -21.11 1.81
CA GLN A 232 -1.57 -20.21 1.30
C GLN A 232 -2.49 -20.91 0.31
N THR A 233 -3.80 -20.92 0.57
CA THR A 233 -4.80 -21.44 -0.38
C THR A 233 -5.44 -20.33 -1.21
N THR A 234 -5.40 -19.10 -0.71
CA THR A 234 -6.02 -17.93 -1.31
C THR A 234 -4.96 -16.83 -1.44
N ASP A 235 -4.75 -16.44 -2.69
CA ASP A 235 -3.91 -15.35 -3.16
C ASP A 235 -4.51 -14.02 -2.72
N VAL A 236 -3.74 -13.19 -2.02
CA VAL A 236 -4.22 -11.88 -1.56
C VAL A 236 -3.61 -10.77 -2.42
N GLU A 237 -2.40 -10.98 -2.94
CA GLU A 237 -1.55 -9.95 -3.55
C GLU A 237 -0.76 -10.45 -4.80
N GLY A 238 -1.12 -11.59 -5.39
CA GLY A 238 -0.50 -12.16 -6.60
C GLY A 238 0.54 -13.25 -6.34
N GLU A 239 0.65 -13.76 -5.11
CA GLU A 239 1.73 -14.62 -4.62
C GLU A 239 1.72 -16.03 -5.26
N VAL A 240 2.90 -16.60 -5.56
CA VAL A 240 3.06 -17.92 -6.22
C VAL A 240 2.48 -19.09 -5.43
N ASN A 241 2.26 -18.92 -4.13
CA ASN A 241 1.65 -19.95 -3.27
C ASN A 241 0.11 -19.88 -3.24
N GLY A 242 -0.57 -18.82 -3.70
CA GLY A 242 -2.02 -18.74 -3.70
C GLY A 242 -2.68 -19.59 -4.80
N LEU A 243 -3.67 -20.43 -4.46
CA LEU A 243 -4.36 -21.32 -5.44
C LEU A 243 -5.52 -20.62 -6.16
N TYR A 244 -6.17 -19.69 -5.48
CA TYR A 244 -7.28 -18.89 -6.01
C TYR A 244 -7.02 -17.43 -5.74
N THR A 245 -7.39 -16.54 -6.67
CA THR A 245 -7.47 -15.09 -6.38
C THR A 245 -8.35 -14.83 -5.16
N TYR A 246 -8.14 -13.71 -4.45
CA TYR A 246 -8.87 -13.39 -3.22
C TYR A 246 -10.39 -13.44 -3.41
N ASP A 247 -10.85 -13.05 -4.59
CA ASP A 247 -12.26 -13.05 -5.01
C ASP A 247 -12.77 -14.41 -5.53
N ARG A 248 -11.89 -15.43 -5.52
CA ARG A 248 -12.10 -16.81 -5.99
C ARG A 248 -12.53 -16.94 -7.44
N ARG A 249 -12.35 -15.90 -8.26
CA ARG A 249 -12.73 -15.95 -9.68
C ARG A 249 -11.76 -16.75 -10.53
N VAL A 250 -10.48 -16.73 -10.17
CA VAL A 250 -9.44 -17.40 -10.96
C VAL A 250 -8.81 -18.50 -10.14
N LEU A 251 -9.00 -19.75 -10.58
CA LEU A 251 -8.17 -20.88 -10.17
C LEU A 251 -6.83 -20.76 -10.90
N ARG A 252 -5.75 -20.50 -10.17
CA ARG A 252 -4.41 -20.28 -10.73
C ARG A 252 -3.69 -21.56 -11.16
N PRO A 253 -3.80 -22.68 -10.43
CA PRO A 253 -3.19 -23.95 -10.81
C PRO A 253 -3.69 -24.50 -12.15
N ASN A 254 -2.74 -24.90 -12.99
CA ASN A 254 -2.97 -25.92 -14.01
C ASN A 254 -3.17 -27.25 -13.28
N VAL A 255 -4.44 -27.62 -13.07
CA VAL A 255 -4.84 -28.77 -12.24
C VAL A 255 -4.17 -30.07 -12.69
N ASP A 256 -4.04 -30.29 -13.99
CA ASP A 256 -3.45 -31.53 -14.51
C ASP A 256 -1.94 -31.58 -14.26
N GLN A 257 -1.25 -30.45 -14.40
CA GLN A 257 0.16 -30.35 -14.06
C GLN A 257 0.39 -30.61 -12.56
N TRP A 258 -0.38 -29.94 -11.71
CA TRP A 258 -0.22 -30.05 -10.27
C TRP A 258 -0.50 -31.46 -9.76
N LYS A 259 -1.54 -32.14 -10.28
CA LYS A 259 -1.79 -33.55 -9.96
C LYS A 259 -0.59 -34.43 -10.31
N ARG A 260 -0.02 -34.26 -11.51
CA ARG A 260 1.18 -35.02 -11.93
C ARG A 260 2.39 -34.74 -11.02
N ASP A 261 2.61 -33.49 -10.66
CA ASP A 261 3.75 -33.07 -9.85
C ASP A 261 3.63 -33.58 -8.39
N ILE A 262 2.42 -33.49 -7.81
CA ILE A 262 2.10 -34.04 -6.48
C ILE A 262 2.23 -35.58 -6.48
N ASP A 263 1.72 -36.26 -7.51
CA ASP A 263 1.90 -37.71 -7.66
C ASP A 263 3.37 -38.10 -7.75
N GLY A 264 4.20 -37.27 -8.39
CA GLY A 264 5.66 -37.42 -8.44
C GLY A 264 6.28 -37.38 -7.05
N LEU A 265 5.89 -36.40 -6.24
CA LEU A 265 6.35 -36.26 -4.86
C LEU A 265 5.96 -37.46 -3.99
N TYR A 266 4.71 -37.93 -4.10
CA TYR A 266 4.27 -39.14 -3.38
C TYR A 266 5.04 -40.38 -3.80
N LYS A 267 5.30 -40.57 -5.10
CA LYS A 267 6.10 -41.69 -5.60
C LYS A 267 7.54 -41.62 -5.08
N ALA A 268 8.16 -40.45 -5.04
CA ALA A 268 9.48 -40.26 -4.47
C ALA A 268 9.52 -40.62 -2.97
N ALA A 269 8.53 -40.15 -2.21
CA ALA A 269 8.40 -40.46 -0.79
C ALA A 269 8.21 -41.96 -0.55
N GLN A 270 7.35 -42.63 -1.33
CA GLN A 270 7.12 -44.08 -1.25
C GLN A 270 8.39 -44.89 -1.56
N LYS A 271 9.12 -44.54 -2.62
CA LYS A 271 10.37 -45.23 -2.98
C LYS A 271 11.40 -45.19 -1.88
N ARG A 272 11.44 -44.08 -1.14
CA ARG A 272 12.38 -43.90 -0.03
C ARG A 272 11.90 -44.57 1.25
N GLY A 273 10.63 -44.40 1.58
CA GLY A 273 10.04 -44.84 2.84
C GLY A 273 9.76 -46.34 2.87
N GLY A 274 10.66 -47.20 2.36
CA GLY A 274 10.48 -48.65 2.28
C GLY A 274 9.88 -49.25 3.55
N PHE A 275 8.56 -49.30 3.61
CA PHE A 275 7.77 -49.83 4.71
C PHE A 275 6.52 -50.49 4.13
N ARG A 276 6.72 -51.78 3.83
CA ARG A 276 5.83 -52.91 4.11
C ARG A 276 4.36 -52.56 4.37
N GLY A 277 3.54 -52.72 3.34
CA GLY A 277 2.21 -53.34 3.48
C GLY A 277 2.35 -54.82 3.20
#